data_AF-A0A965KTR6-F1
#
_entry.id   AF-A0A965KTR6-F1
#
_cell.length_a   1.000
_cell.length_b   1.000
_cell.length_c   1.000
_cell.angle_alpha   90.00
_cell.angle_beta   90.00
_cell.angle_gamma   90.00
#
_symmetry.space_group_name_H-M   'P 1'
#
loop_
_entity.id
_entity.type
_entity.pdbx_description
1 polymer ?
#
loop_
_entity_poly.entity_id
_entity_poly.type
_entity_poly.pdbx_seq_one_letter_code
_entity_poly.pdbx_strand_id
1 'polypeptide(L)'
;MRFYEFKSSPTKPLSPAQARIKVLKDQAKRAQAAVKAERARQKIQAAQTTLNQLESYPMSKTFRALHKPNNPYSAWIGIGTYGSFNDALAAVLRKKQQGSIAVQIIDNAKIVVYSS
;
A
#
# COMPACT_ATOMS: atom_id res chain seq x y z
N MET A 1 60.05 37.76 -20.86
CA MET A 1 58.75 37.10 -20.62
C MET A 1 58.94 35.59 -20.70
N ARG A 2 58.59 34.85 -19.65
CA ARG A 2 58.74 33.39 -19.56
C ARG A 2 57.49 32.72 -20.12
N PHE A 3 57.65 31.95 -21.18
CA PHE A 3 56.58 31.16 -21.82
C PHE A 3 56.06 30.12 -20.82
N TYR A 4 54.77 30.15 -20.52
CA TYR A 4 54.08 29.09 -19.80
C TYR A 4 53.71 27.99 -20.81
N GLU A 5 54.42 26.87 -20.79
CA GLU A 5 54.06 25.68 -21.57
C GLU A 5 52.74 25.11 -21.03
N PHE A 6 51.70 25.15 -21.88
CA PHE A 6 50.43 24.50 -21.61
C PHE A 6 50.62 22.98 -21.79
N LYS A 7 50.71 22.23 -20.68
CA LYS A 7 50.76 20.76 -20.71
C LYS A 7 49.38 20.19 -21.11
N SER A 8 48.97 20.36 -22.36
CA SER A 8 47.85 19.62 -22.92
C SER A 8 48.34 18.23 -23.29
N SER A 9 48.17 17.24 -22.40
CA SER A 9 48.32 15.84 -22.78
C SER A 9 47.33 15.54 -23.92
N PRO A 10 47.79 15.14 -25.12
CA PRO A 10 46.88 14.81 -26.20
C PRO A 10 46.09 13.56 -25.79
N THR A 11 44.79 13.70 -25.55
CA THR A 11 43.92 12.52 -25.38
C THR A 11 43.92 11.76 -26.69
N LYS A 12 44.67 10.66 -26.74
CA LYS A 12 44.73 9.80 -27.93
C LYS A 12 43.31 9.44 -28.35
N PRO A 13 42.95 9.59 -29.63
CA PRO A 13 41.65 9.17 -30.12
C PRO A 13 41.49 7.67 -29.84
N LEU A 14 40.29 7.29 -29.38
CA LEU A 14 39.95 5.90 -29.10
C LEU A 14 40.18 5.06 -30.36
N SER A 15 40.82 3.90 -30.20
CA SER A 15 40.91 2.95 -31.31
C SER A 15 39.48 2.52 -31.73
N PRO A 16 39.28 2.08 -32.98
CA PRO A 16 37.96 1.63 -33.43
C PRO A 16 37.30 0.57 -32.52
N ALA A 17 38.11 -0.31 -31.92
CA ALA A 17 37.63 -1.30 -30.95
C ALA A 17 37.17 -0.65 -29.62
N GLN A 18 37.92 0.33 -29.11
CA GLN A 18 37.56 1.05 -27.89
C GLN A 18 36.29 1.90 -28.09
N ALA A 19 36.11 2.49 -29.28
CA ALA A 19 34.89 3.21 -29.64
C ALA A 19 33.66 2.28 -29.64
N ARG A 20 33.77 1.07 -30.20
CA ARG A 20 32.70 0.05 -30.15
C ARG A 20 32.35 -0.33 -28.72
N ILE A 21 33.36 -0.61 -27.88
CA ILE A 21 33.15 -0.94 -26.45
C ILE A 21 32.45 0.21 -25.73
N LYS A 22 32.83 1.46 -26.00
CA LYS A 22 32.19 2.64 -25.41
C LYS A 22 30.72 2.71 -25.81
N VAL A 23 30.40 2.53 -27.09
CA VAL A 23 29.00 2.56 -27.57
C VAL A 23 28.17 1.46 -26.90
N LEU A 24 28.70 0.25 -26.77
CA LEU A 24 28.00 -0.85 -26.09
C LEU A 24 27.76 -0.56 -24.60
N LYS A 25 28.75 0.02 -23.90
CA LYS A 25 28.58 0.44 -22.50
C LYS A 25 27.51 1.53 -22.36
N ASP A 26 27.52 2.52 -23.26
CA ASP A 26 26.54 3.61 -23.26
C ASP A 26 25.12 3.09 -23.60
N GLN A 27 25.01 2.09 -24.48
CA GLN A 27 23.75 1.40 -24.76
C GLN A 27 23.26 0.61 -23.54
N ALA A 28 24.12 -0.19 -22.90
CA ALA A 28 23.78 -0.96 -21.72
C ALA A 28 23.31 -0.06 -20.56
N LYS A 29 24.00 1.06 -20.32
CA LYS A 29 23.61 2.03 -19.28
C LYS A 29 22.25 2.66 -19.56
N ARG A 30 21.98 3.02 -20.82
CA ARG A 30 20.66 3.54 -21.24
C ARG A 30 19.56 2.50 -21.08
N ALA A 31 19.81 1.26 -21.50
CA ALA A 31 18.86 0.16 -21.34
C ALA A 31 18.56 -0.12 -19.87
N GLN A 32 19.58 -0.16 -19.00
CA GLN A 32 19.39 -0.34 -17.55
C GLN A 32 18.54 0.79 -16.94
N ALA A 33 18.80 2.04 -17.31
CA ALA A 33 18.00 3.17 -16.85
C ALA A 33 16.53 3.07 -17.32
N ALA A 34 16.31 2.69 -18.58
CA ALA A 34 14.97 2.49 -19.13
C ALA A 34 14.20 1.37 -18.42
N VAL A 35 14.84 0.21 -18.19
CA VAL A 35 14.23 -0.92 -17.45
C VAL A 35 13.86 -0.51 -16.02
N LYS A 36 14.73 0.24 -15.34
CA LYS A 36 14.45 0.72 -13.98
C LYS A 36 13.26 1.68 -13.97
N ALA A 37 13.19 2.60 -14.93
CA ALA A 37 12.07 3.54 -15.07
C ALA A 37 10.75 2.81 -15.34
N GLU A 38 10.77 1.80 -16.20
CA GLU A 38 9.58 1.02 -16.54
C GLU A 38 9.06 0.22 -15.32
N ARG A 39 9.95 -0.42 -14.56
CA ARG A 39 9.58 -1.08 -13.29
C ARG A 39 8.95 -0.10 -12.30
N ALA A 40 9.48 1.12 -12.21
CA ALA A 40 8.90 2.15 -11.34
C ALA A 40 7.48 2.53 -11.80
N ARG A 41 7.26 2.70 -13.11
CA ARG A 41 5.93 2.94 -13.68
C ARG A 41 4.96 1.80 -13.38
N GLN A 42 5.37 0.55 -13.58
CA GLN A 42 4.54 -0.62 -13.27
C GLN A 42 4.16 -0.68 -11.79
N LYS A 43 5.10 -0.36 -10.89
CA LYS A 43 4.82 -0.30 -9.45
C LYS A 43 3.78 0.79 -9.12
N ILE A 44 3.89 1.97 -9.74
CA ILE A 44 2.93 3.06 -9.55
C ILE A 44 1.55 2.67 -10.09
N GLN A 45 1.49 2.06 -11.28
CA GLN A 45 0.23 1.61 -11.88
C GLN A 45 -0.46 0.53 -11.03
N ALA A 46 0.32 -0.43 -10.51
CA ALA A 46 -0.20 -1.43 -9.59
C ALA A 46 -0.75 -0.79 -8.32
N ALA A 47 0.00 0.15 -7.71
CA ALA A 47 -0.46 0.88 -6.53
C ALA A 47 -1.75 1.67 -6.79
N GLN A 48 -1.85 2.36 -7.93
CA GLN A 48 -3.06 3.10 -8.30
C GLN A 48 -4.26 2.18 -8.49
N THR A 49 -4.05 1.00 -9.08
CA THR A 49 -5.11 0.00 -9.26
C THR A 49 -5.63 -0.46 -7.90
N THR A 50 -4.74 -0.73 -6.95
CA THR A 50 -5.12 -1.09 -5.58
C THR A 50 -5.88 0.04 -4.88
N LEU A 51 -5.45 1.30 -5.03
CA LEU A 51 -6.14 2.45 -4.45
C LEU A 51 -7.55 2.61 -5.02
N ASN A 52 -7.71 2.52 -6.34
CA ASN A 52 -9.03 2.62 -6.99
C ASN A 52 -9.97 1.51 -6.51
N GLN A 53 -9.46 0.28 -6.31
CA GLN A 53 -10.25 -0.79 -5.72
C GLN A 53 -10.69 -0.43 -4.31
N LEU A 54 -9.78 0.05 -3.45
CA LEU A 54 -10.09 0.49 -2.08
C LEU A 54 -11.12 1.63 -2.04
N GLU A 55 -10.99 2.63 -2.92
CA GLU A 55 -11.95 3.73 -3.03
C GLU A 55 -13.31 3.29 -3.56
N SER A 56 -13.34 2.29 -4.44
CA SER A 56 -14.60 1.73 -4.96
C SER A 56 -15.38 0.95 -3.91
N TYR A 57 -14.75 0.50 -2.81
CA TYR A 57 -15.48 -0.03 -1.67
C TYR A 57 -16.13 1.14 -0.92
N PRO A 58 -17.47 1.25 -0.92
CA PRO A 58 -18.14 2.30 -0.18
C PRO A 58 -17.83 2.10 1.29
N MET A 59 -17.08 3.03 1.89
CA MET A 59 -16.89 3.10 3.35
C MET A 59 -18.25 2.92 4.02
N SER A 60 -18.34 1.89 4.87
CA SER A 60 -19.63 1.44 5.38
C SER A 60 -20.32 2.56 6.15
N LYS A 61 -21.49 2.98 5.67
CA LYS A 61 -22.31 4.02 6.28
C LYS A 61 -23.03 3.55 7.56
N THR A 62 -23.00 2.24 7.83
CA THR A 62 -23.70 1.65 8.96
C THR A 62 -22.94 0.47 9.55
N PHE A 63 -22.98 0.34 10.87
CA PHE A 63 -22.31 -0.71 11.63
C PHE A 63 -23.34 -1.45 12.49
N ARG A 64 -23.41 -2.77 12.35
CA ARG A 64 -24.25 -3.65 13.17
C ARG A 64 -23.44 -4.16 14.34
N ALA A 65 -23.85 -3.80 15.55
CA ALA A 65 -23.28 -4.30 16.79
C ALA A 65 -23.97 -5.61 17.18
N LEU A 66 -23.19 -6.63 17.51
CA LEU A 66 -23.66 -7.96 17.86
C LEU A 66 -22.92 -8.44 19.12
N HIS A 67 -23.58 -9.28 19.91
CA HIS A 67 -22.94 -9.95 21.04
C HIS A 67 -23.41 -11.38 21.20
N LYS A 68 -22.57 -12.19 21.86
CA LYS A 68 -22.97 -13.49 22.41
C LYS A 68 -23.21 -13.33 23.91
N PRO A 69 -24.40 -13.69 24.42
CA PRO A 69 -24.67 -13.72 25.85
C PRO A 69 -23.79 -14.74 26.58
N ASN A 70 -24.02 -14.97 27.86
CA ASN A 70 -23.26 -15.85 28.78
C ASN A 70 -23.20 -17.35 28.40
N ASN A 71 -23.46 -17.72 27.14
CA ASN A 71 -23.37 -19.09 26.62
C ASN A 71 -22.61 -19.12 25.27
N PRO A 72 -21.48 -19.84 25.14
CA PRO A 72 -20.69 -19.93 23.90
C PRO A 72 -21.45 -20.45 22.69
N TYR A 73 -22.42 -21.32 22.93
CA TYR A 73 -23.25 -21.94 21.89
C TYR A 73 -24.44 -21.07 21.46
N SER A 74 -24.66 -19.91 22.10
CA SER A 74 -25.71 -18.99 21.70
C SER A 74 -25.42 -18.34 20.35
N ALA A 75 -26.47 -18.05 19.58
CA ALA A 75 -26.35 -17.29 18.35
C ALA A 75 -25.92 -15.84 18.64
N TRP A 76 -25.36 -15.16 17.64
CA TRP A 76 -25.08 -13.73 17.71
C TRP A 76 -26.39 -12.94 17.81
N ILE A 77 -26.54 -12.14 18.86
CA ILE A 77 -27.71 -11.29 19.12
C ILE A 77 -27.40 -9.86 18.69
N GLY A 78 -28.32 -9.24 17.95
CA GLY A 78 -28.24 -7.84 17.53
C GLY A 78 -28.44 -6.88 18.69
N ILE A 79 -27.47 -5.99 18.91
CA ILE A 79 -27.60 -4.86 19.84
C ILE A 79 -28.30 -3.68 19.14
N GLY A 80 -27.93 -3.44 17.87
CA GLY A 80 -28.45 -2.33 17.08
C GLY A 80 -27.64 -2.07 15.81
N THR A 81 -28.11 -1.13 14.99
CA THR A 81 -27.40 -0.61 13.82
C THR A 81 -27.07 0.86 14.06
N TYR A 82 -25.83 1.27 13.81
CA TYR A 82 -25.28 2.58 14.15
C TYR A 82 -24.69 3.24 12.91
N GLY A 83 -24.79 4.57 12.80
CA GLY A 83 -24.18 5.32 11.68
C GLY A 83 -22.67 5.55 11.81
N SER A 84 -22.10 5.28 12.99
CA SER A 84 -20.69 5.47 13.31
C SER A 84 -20.11 4.23 13.97
N PHE A 85 -18.84 3.92 13.67
CA PHE A 85 -18.11 2.84 14.31
C PHE A 85 -17.96 3.06 15.82
N ASN A 86 -17.73 4.31 16.26
CA ASN A 86 -17.54 4.63 17.68
C ASN A 86 -18.80 4.36 18.51
N ASP A 87 -19.98 4.66 17.96
CA ASP A 87 -21.25 4.40 18.65
C ASP A 87 -21.53 2.90 18.76
N ALA A 88 -21.25 2.15 17.67
CA ALA A 88 -21.31 0.69 17.68
C ALA A 88 -20.32 0.10 18.69
N LEU A 89 -19.10 0.64 18.76
CA LEU A 89 -18.05 0.23 19.70
C LEU A 89 -18.49 0.45 21.15
N ALA A 90 -19.01 1.64 21.48
CA ALA A 90 -19.55 1.91 22.81
C ALA A 90 -20.69 0.94 23.18
N ALA A 91 -21.55 0.57 22.22
CA ALA A 91 -22.63 -0.38 22.45
C ALA A 91 -22.13 -1.81 22.72
N VAL A 92 -21.20 -2.33 21.90
CA VAL A 92 -20.61 -3.66 22.13
C VAL A 92 -19.83 -3.73 23.43
N LEU A 93 -19.04 -2.70 23.76
CA LEU A 93 -18.23 -2.69 24.98
C LEU A 93 -19.11 -2.66 26.23
N ARG A 94 -20.22 -1.91 26.22
CA ARG A 94 -21.23 -1.96 27.28
C ARG A 94 -21.80 -3.37 27.45
N LYS A 95 -22.12 -4.07 26.35
CA LYS A 95 -22.60 -5.46 26.42
C LYS A 95 -21.55 -6.44 26.93
N LYS A 96 -20.27 -6.25 26.58
CA LYS A 96 -19.16 -7.04 27.10
C LYS A 96 -19.01 -6.86 28.61
N GLN A 97 -19.06 -5.62 29.10
CA GLN A 97 -19.04 -5.33 30.54
C GLN A 97 -20.25 -5.91 31.28
N GLN A 98 -21.41 -6.02 30.62
CA GLN A 98 -22.62 -6.67 31.17
C GLN A 98 -22.55 -8.21 31.21
N GLY A 99 -21.41 -8.84 30.85
CA GLY A 99 -21.24 -10.28 30.92
C GLY A 99 -21.48 -11.04 29.61
N SER A 100 -21.48 -10.34 28.47
CA SER A 100 -21.40 -11.02 27.17
C SER A 100 -20.02 -11.63 26.98
N ILE A 101 -19.96 -12.88 26.52
CA ILE A 101 -18.69 -13.61 26.35
C ILE A 101 -17.90 -13.17 25.12
N ALA A 102 -18.60 -12.66 24.11
CA ALA A 102 -18.01 -12.19 22.88
C ALA A 102 -18.86 -11.08 22.30
N VAL A 103 -18.22 -10.14 21.63
CA VAL A 103 -18.87 -9.04 20.94
C VAL A 103 -18.23 -8.80 19.59
N GLN A 104 -19.01 -8.39 18.61
CA GLN A 104 -18.49 -8.07 17.29
C GLN A 104 -19.25 -6.92 16.64
N ILE A 105 -18.57 -6.22 15.74
CA ILE A 105 -19.14 -5.17 14.90
C ILE A 105 -18.97 -5.62 13.47
N ILE A 106 -20.08 -5.65 12.74
CA ILE A 106 -20.11 -5.95 11.32
C ILE A 106 -20.48 -4.69 10.55
N ASP A 107 -19.83 -4.44 9.43
CA ASP A 107 -20.21 -3.37 8.52
C ASP A 107 -21.40 -3.73 7.60
N ASN A 108 -21.76 -2.85 6.66
CA ASN A 108 -22.84 -3.12 5.72
C ASN A 108 -22.49 -4.23 4.70
N ALA A 109 -21.21 -4.38 4.37
CA ALA A 109 -20.69 -5.43 3.50
C ALA A 109 -20.55 -6.80 4.20
N LYS A 110 -21.05 -6.92 5.43
CA LYS A 110 -20.96 -8.12 6.28
C LYS A 110 -19.54 -8.47 6.73
N ILE A 111 -18.61 -7.53 6.62
CA ILE A 111 -17.22 -7.67 7.10
C ILE A 111 -17.18 -7.41 8.59
N VAL A 112 -16.52 -8.29 9.34
CA VAL A 112 -16.28 -8.10 10.78
C VAL A 112 -15.15 -7.08 10.94
N VAL A 113 -15.49 -5.89 11.45
CA VAL A 113 -14.56 -4.77 11.65
C VAL A 113 -13.93 -4.81 13.05
N TYR A 114 -14.64 -5.41 14.01
CA TYR A 114 -14.17 -5.58 15.37
C TYR A 114 -14.74 -6.87 15.96
N SER A 115 -13.93 -7.59 16.73
CA SER A 115 -14.35 -8.77 17.50
C SER A 115 -13.51 -8.86 18.76
N SER A 116 -14.14 -9.18 19.90
CA SER A 116 -13.48 -9.26 21.22
C SER A 116 -14.23 -10.18 22.16
#